data_AF-C5HUK1-F1
#
_entry.id   AF-C5HUK1-F1
#
_cell.length_a   1.000
_cell.length_b   1.000
_cell.length_c   1.000
_cell.angle_alpha   90.00
_cell.angle_beta   90.00
_cell.angle_gamma   90.00
#
_symmetry.space_group_name_H-M   'P 1'
#
loop_
_entity.id
_entity.type
_entity.pdbx_description
1 polymer ?
#
loop_
_entity_poly.entity_id
_entity_poly.type
_entity_poly.pdbx_seq_one_letter_code
_entity_poly.pdbx_strand_id
1 'polypeptide(L)'
;AHGGEAVLVVLQLAAVAHGSTLRGTALVAHAWMIGATLANSSFLLVHEISHDLVFKAEWANRVLGMVAQLPLLAPMAESFRYYHAFHHKALGVEDTDPDIPTAWEEQLLQLPGALGVGVRLVALALNMIPYLFRPILLHGPPPVSGFMLLNVALQAAFDAAFLAILGLPGVLYTFWAILFAGGLHPSAAHFISEHVAVDERMLSTGQATASSYNW
;
A
#
# COMPACT_ATOMS: atom_id res chain seq x y z
N ALA A 1 -3.59 19.96 16.07
CA ALA A 1 -3.17 18.77 16.83
C ALA A 1 -2.44 17.87 15.84
N HIS A 2 -1.10 17.85 15.84
CA HIS A 2 -0.27 17.20 14.80
C HIS A 2 0.81 16.31 15.43
N GLY A 3 0.44 15.54 16.47
CA GLY A 3 1.37 14.68 17.21
C GLY A 3 1.25 13.20 16.87
N GLY A 4 0.15 12.76 16.25
CA GLY A 4 -0.12 11.35 16.01
C GLY A 4 0.78 10.76 14.90
N GLU A 5 1.10 11.58 13.91
CA GLU A 5 1.92 11.28 12.75
C GLU A 5 3.36 10.93 13.17
N ALA A 6 3.94 11.78 14.04
CA ALA A 6 5.27 11.57 14.58
C ALA A 6 5.32 10.32 15.48
N VAL A 7 4.28 10.08 16.28
CA VAL A 7 4.18 8.88 17.13
C VAL A 7 4.15 7.61 16.28
N LEU A 8 3.38 7.60 15.19
CA LEU A 8 3.28 6.44 14.31
C LEU A 8 4.63 6.11 13.66
N VAL A 9 5.32 7.11 13.11
CA VAL A 9 6.66 6.92 12.52
C VAL A 9 7.63 6.36 13.56
N VAL A 10 7.66 6.91 14.78
CA VAL A 10 8.52 6.42 15.87
C VAL A 10 8.18 4.98 16.25
N LEU A 11 6.89 4.65 16.39
CA LEU A 11 6.45 3.29 16.70
C LEU A 11 6.84 2.30 15.59
N GLN A 12 6.73 2.70 14.33
CA GLN A 12 7.12 1.86 13.20
C GLN A 12 8.63 1.59 13.21
N LEU A 13 9.45 2.62 13.41
CA LEU A 13 10.91 2.45 13.52
C LEU A 13 11.30 1.58 14.72
N ALA A 14 10.63 1.74 15.87
CA ALA A 14 10.86 0.90 17.04
C ALA A 14 10.49 -0.58 16.77
N ALA A 15 9.35 -0.83 16.12
CA ALA A 15 8.92 -2.16 15.73
C ALA A 15 9.89 -2.81 14.75
N VAL A 16 10.42 -2.06 13.78
CA VAL A 16 11.45 -2.54 12.86
C VAL A 16 12.75 -2.83 13.60
N ALA A 17 13.23 -1.94 14.47
CA ALA A 17 14.48 -2.14 15.21
C ALA A 17 14.42 -3.38 16.13
N HIS A 18 13.28 -3.66 16.74
CA HIS A 18 13.08 -4.89 17.49
C HIS A 18 12.97 -6.11 16.55
N GLY A 19 12.14 -5.99 15.51
CA GLY A 19 11.89 -7.04 14.52
C GLY A 19 13.14 -7.49 13.77
N SER A 20 14.09 -6.57 13.52
CA SER A 20 15.37 -6.86 12.86
C SER A 20 16.30 -7.73 13.70
N THR A 21 16.00 -7.95 14.99
CA THR A 21 16.73 -8.91 15.85
C THR A 21 16.14 -10.33 15.77
N LEU A 22 14.91 -10.48 15.29
CA LEU A 22 14.18 -11.76 15.21
C LEU A 22 14.55 -12.53 13.94
N ARG A 23 14.32 -13.84 13.91
CA ARG A 23 14.58 -14.71 12.75
C ARG A 23 13.46 -15.73 12.58
N GLY A 24 13.34 -16.28 11.37
CA GLY A 24 12.41 -17.37 11.06
C GLY A 24 10.95 -17.02 11.40
N THR A 25 10.25 -17.96 12.02
CA THR A 25 8.83 -17.83 12.37
C THR A 25 8.55 -16.69 13.34
N ALA A 26 9.46 -16.38 14.27
CA ALA A 26 9.30 -15.28 15.20
C ALA A 26 9.32 -13.92 14.48
N LEU A 27 10.18 -13.76 13.47
CA LEU A 27 10.21 -12.56 12.62
C LEU A 27 8.88 -12.41 11.88
N VAL A 28 8.41 -13.48 11.23
CA VAL A 28 7.17 -13.46 10.44
C VAL A 28 5.96 -13.17 11.32
N ALA A 29 5.85 -13.82 12.48
CA ALA A 29 4.76 -13.58 13.42
C ALA A 29 4.75 -12.15 13.97
N HIS A 30 5.93 -11.60 14.32
CA HIS A 30 6.03 -10.22 14.77
C HIS A 30 5.69 -9.22 13.66
N ALA A 31 6.19 -9.47 12.44
CA ALA A 31 5.87 -8.66 11.27
C ALA A 31 4.37 -8.70 10.96
N TRP A 32 3.71 -9.83 11.13
CA TRP A 32 2.26 -9.97 10.94
C TRP A 32 1.48 -9.23 12.03
N MET A 33 1.74 -9.48 13.32
CA MET A 33 0.92 -8.88 14.39
C MET A 33 1.14 -7.37 14.57
N ILE A 34 2.40 -6.93 14.59
CA ILE A 34 2.79 -5.56 14.94
C ILE A 34 3.17 -4.78 13.68
N GLY A 35 4.05 -5.35 12.86
CA GLY A 35 4.56 -4.69 11.66
C GLY A 35 3.45 -4.31 10.69
N ALA A 36 2.56 -5.24 10.36
CA ALA A 36 1.49 -5.07 9.39
C ALA A 36 0.48 -4.03 9.86
N THR A 37 0.10 -4.07 11.13
CA THR A 37 -0.81 -3.08 11.75
C THR A 37 -0.23 -1.65 11.65
N LEU A 38 1.05 -1.48 11.96
CA LEU A 38 1.71 -0.17 11.87
C LEU A 38 1.89 0.28 10.42
N ALA A 39 2.32 -0.62 9.53
CA ALA A 39 2.46 -0.31 8.10
C ALA A 39 1.12 0.07 7.46
N ASN A 40 0.04 -0.66 7.76
CA ASN A 40 -1.32 -0.31 7.34
C ASN A 40 -1.74 1.07 7.85
N SER A 41 -1.46 1.38 9.11
CA SER A 41 -1.76 2.70 9.68
C SER A 41 -0.98 3.80 8.96
N SER A 42 0.26 3.55 8.55
CA SER A 42 1.08 4.49 7.79
C SER A 42 0.58 4.68 6.37
N PHE A 43 0.11 3.61 5.70
CA PHE A 43 -0.57 3.74 4.41
C PHE A 43 -1.83 4.61 4.52
N LEU A 44 -2.66 4.39 5.53
CA LEU A 44 -3.85 5.20 5.79
C LEU A 44 -3.51 6.66 6.10
N LEU A 45 -2.43 6.90 6.86
CA LEU A 45 -1.96 8.25 7.14
C LEU A 45 -1.52 8.96 5.86
N VAL A 46 -0.70 8.31 5.02
CA VAL A 46 -0.29 8.86 3.72
C VAL A 46 -1.51 9.11 2.83
N HIS A 47 -2.49 8.20 2.84
CA HIS A 47 -3.75 8.35 2.12
C HIS A 47 -4.50 9.61 2.55
N GLU A 48 -4.73 9.80 3.85
CA GLU A 48 -5.45 10.98 4.35
C GLU A 48 -4.68 12.29 4.05
N ILE A 49 -3.35 12.28 4.20
CA ILE A 49 -2.51 13.45 3.88
C ILE A 49 -2.59 13.80 2.39
N SER A 50 -2.77 12.82 1.51
CA SER A 50 -2.83 13.04 0.06
C SER A 50 -4.03 13.87 -0.38
N HIS A 51 -5.06 14.00 0.47
CA HIS A 51 -6.24 14.84 0.25
C HIS A 51 -6.03 16.32 0.60
N ASP A 52 -4.83 16.71 1.04
CA ASP A 52 -4.49 18.07 1.43
C ASP A 52 -5.32 18.62 2.62
N LEU A 53 -5.82 17.74 3.49
CA LEU A 53 -6.73 18.10 4.58
C LEU A 53 -6.03 18.45 5.90
N VAL A 54 -4.71 18.20 6.04
CA VAL A 54 -3.98 18.42 7.30
C VAL A 54 -3.58 19.89 7.48
N PHE A 55 -3.04 20.51 6.42
CA PHE A 55 -2.60 21.90 6.38
C PHE A 55 -3.26 22.67 5.24
N LYS A 56 -3.42 23.99 5.42
CA LYS A 56 -3.95 24.88 4.36
C LYS A 56 -3.02 24.99 3.15
N ALA A 57 -1.72 24.78 3.34
CA ALA A 57 -0.74 24.89 2.29
C ALA A 57 -0.41 23.50 1.73
N GLU A 58 -0.71 23.27 0.46
CA GLU A 58 -0.48 21.99 -0.24
C GLU A 58 0.94 21.45 -0.05
N TRP A 59 1.96 22.32 -0.20
CA TRP A 59 3.35 21.91 -0.06
C TRP A 59 3.67 21.30 1.31
N ALA A 60 2.99 21.75 2.37
CA ALA A 60 3.21 21.25 3.72
C ALA A 60 2.62 19.84 3.90
N ASN A 61 1.45 19.57 3.31
CA ASN A 61 0.88 18.22 3.28
C ASN A 61 1.78 17.27 2.49
N ARG A 62 2.26 17.70 1.31
CA ARG A 62 3.18 16.91 0.49
C ARG A 62 4.44 16.50 1.25
N VAL A 63 5.10 17.46 1.91
CA VAL A 63 6.28 17.17 2.74
C VAL A 63 5.94 16.25 3.91
N LEU A 64 4.80 16.46 4.58
CA LEU A 64 4.35 15.58 5.66
C LEU A 64 4.13 14.14 5.15
N GLY A 65 3.52 13.97 3.97
CA GLY A 65 3.32 12.68 3.33
C GLY A 65 4.65 11.97 3.03
N MET A 66 5.63 12.70 2.50
CA MET A 66 6.99 12.16 2.27
C MET A 66 7.65 11.69 3.56
N VAL A 67 7.46 12.40 4.68
CA VAL A 67 8.01 12.00 5.99
C VAL A 67 7.26 10.79 6.56
N ALA A 68 5.93 10.79 6.48
CA ALA A 68 5.08 9.71 6.97
C ALA A 68 5.36 8.39 6.27
N GLN A 69 5.72 8.43 4.99
CA GLN A 69 6.02 7.21 4.22
C GLN A 69 7.38 6.58 4.58
N LEU A 70 8.35 7.34 5.12
CA LEU A 70 9.77 6.91 5.13
C LEU A 70 9.98 5.49 5.68
N PRO A 71 9.33 5.07 6.79
CA PRO A 71 9.48 3.73 7.33
C PRO A 71 8.92 2.60 6.44
N LEU A 72 8.24 2.91 5.33
CA LEU A 72 7.72 1.97 4.34
C LEU A 72 8.74 1.65 3.23
N LEU A 73 9.91 2.30 3.22
CA LEU A 73 11.03 2.00 2.30
C LEU A 73 10.68 2.08 0.79
N ALA A 74 9.71 2.93 0.43
CA ALA A 74 9.30 3.14 -0.96
C ALA A 74 8.90 4.61 -1.19
N PRO A 75 9.32 5.24 -2.31
CA PRO A 75 9.11 6.66 -2.57
C PRO A 75 7.68 6.95 -3.07
N MET A 76 6.67 6.67 -2.24
CA MET A 76 5.30 6.48 -2.73
C MET A 76 4.33 7.65 -2.54
N ALA A 77 4.54 8.61 -1.64
CA ALA A 77 3.55 9.66 -1.34
C ALA A 77 3.15 10.48 -2.57
N GLU A 78 4.11 10.88 -3.41
CA GLU A 78 3.81 11.69 -4.60
C GLU A 78 3.20 10.90 -5.75
N SER A 79 3.63 9.66 -5.97
CA SER A 79 3.01 8.80 -6.98
C SER A 79 1.62 8.37 -6.52
N PHE A 80 1.46 8.01 -5.26
CA PHE A 80 0.18 7.71 -4.63
C PHE A 80 -0.77 8.89 -4.79
N ARG A 81 -0.39 10.10 -4.37
CA ARG A 81 -1.23 11.30 -4.54
C ARG A 81 -1.67 11.53 -5.98
N TYR A 82 -0.78 11.31 -6.95
CA TYR A 82 -1.11 11.41 -8.37
C TYR A 82 -2.15 10.37 -8.80
N TYR A 83 -1.92 9.09 -8.54
CA TYR A 83 -2.82 8.01 -8.96
C TYR A 83 -4.12 7.98 -8.16
N HIS A 84 -4.07 8.32 -6.88
CA HIS A 84 -5.22 8.41 -6.00
C HIS A 84 -6.25 9.44 -6.48
N ALA A 85 -5.77 10.53 -7.09
CA ALA A 85 -6.65 11.48 -7.77
C ALA A 85 -7.38 10.87 -8.98
N PHE A 86 -6.75 9.92 -9.71
CA PHE A 86 -7.44 9.16 -10.77
C PHE A 86 -8.45 8.18 -10.20
N HIS A 87 -8.11 7.47 -9.13
CA HIS A 87 -9.03 6.60 -8.40
C HIS A 87 -10.30 7.35 -8.01
N HIS A 88 -10.18 8.51 -7.35
CA HIS A 88 -11.36 9.32 -7.00
C HIS A 88 -12.14 9.86 -8.21
N LYS A 89 -11.46 10.12 -9.34
CA LYS A 89 -12.10 10.62 -10.57
C LYS A 89 -12.84 9.51 -11.33
N ALA A 90 -12.37 8.28 -11.24
CA ALA A 90 -12.84 7.14 -12.01
C ALA A 90 -13.19 5.95 -11.10
N LEU A 91 -13.79 6.24 -9.94
CA LEU A 91 -14.03 5.25 -8.88
C LEU A 91 -14.79 4.03 -9.39
N GLY A 92 -14.17 2.86 -9.27
CA GLY A 92 -14.71 1.58 -9.69
C GLY A 92 -14.82 1.39 -11.21
N VAL A 93 -14.30 2.31 -12.04
CA VAL A 93 -14.39 2.16 -13.50
C VAL A 93 -13.32 1.17 -13.97
N GLU A 94 -13.77 0.08 -14.58
CA GLU A 94 -12.92 -0.99 -15.11
C GLU A 94 -11.78 -0.45 -15.99
N ASP A 95 -10.57 -0.99 -15.78
CA ASP A 95 -9.32 -0.62 -16.47
C ASP A 95 -8.95 0.87 -16.43
N THR A 96 -9.63 1.67 -15.59
CA THR A 96 -9.39 3.10 -15.42
C THR A 96 -9.08 3.43 -13.97
N ASP A 97 -9.79 2.81 -13.03
CA ASP A 97 -9.47 2.90 -11.62
C ASP A 97 -8.18 2.09 -11.35
N PRO A 98 -7.06 2.73 -10.95
CA PRO A 98 -5.80 2.03 -10.70
C PRO A 98 -5.85 1.11 -9.47
N ASP A 99 -6.89 1.22 -8.65
CA ASP A 99 -6.98 0.57 -7.35
C ASP A 99 -7.72 -0.78 -7.43
N ILE A 100 -8.56 -1.01 -8.44
CA ILE A 100 -9.25 -2.30 -8.66
C ILE A 100 -8.47 -3.23 -9.63
N PRO A 101 -8.64 -4.57 -9.53
CA PRO A 101 -8.16 -5.52 -10.52
C PRO A 101 -8.58 -5.16 -11.94
N THR A 102 -7.66 -5.35 -12.86
CA THR A 102 -7.95 -5.35 -14.31
C THR A 102 -8.84 -6.52 -14.68
N ALA A 103 -9.50 -6.44 -15.83
CA ALA A 103 -10.36 -7.51 -16.35
C ALA A 103 -9.67 -8.89 -16.38
N TRP A 104 -8.36 -8.91 -16.69
CA TRP A 104 -7.56 -10.13 -16.70
C TRP A 104 -7.28 -10.69 -15.31
N GLU A 105 -6.97 -9.82 -14.34
CA GLU A 105 -6.81 -10.21 -12.94
C GLU A 105 -8.11 -10.78 -12.38
N GLU A 106 -9.27 -10.18 -12.71
CA GLU A 106 -10.58 -10.70 -12.30
C GLU A 106 -10.87 -12.09 -12.85
N GLN A 107 -10.60 -12.33 -14.14
CA GLN A 107 -10.75 -13.65 -14.75
C GLN A 107 -9.90 -14.71 -14.03
N LEU A 108 -8.69 -14.34 -13.61
CA LEU A 108 -7.80 -15.22 -12.86
C LEU A 108 -8.37 -15.53 -11.46
N LEU A 109 -8.93 -14.54 -10.77
CA LEU A 109 -9.54 -14.69 -9.44
C LEU A 109 -10.83 -15.53 -9.47
N GLN A 110 -11.53 -15.56 -10.61
CA GLN A 110 -12.77 -16.31 -10.81
C GLN A 110 -12.57 -17.78 -11.22
N LEU A 111 -11.33 -18.28 -11.29
CA LEU A 111 -11.09 -19.69 -11.59
C LEU A 111 -11.88 -20.61 -10.61
N PRO A 112 -12.45 -21.72 -11.11
CA PRO A 112 -13.26 -22.61 -10.30
C PRO A 112 -12.43 -23.64 -9.52
N GLY A 113 -13.08 -24.28 -8.54
CA GLY A 113 -12.53 -25.42 -7.81
C GLY A 113 -11.29 -25.10 -6.97
N ALA A 114 -10.52 -26.13 -6.63
CA ALA A 114 -9.36 -26.02 -5.74
C ALA A 114 -8.24 -25.12 -6.32
N LEU A 115 -8.07 -25.13 -7.65
CA LEU A 115 -7.12 -24.23 -8.33
C LEU A 115 -7.48 -22.77 -8.09
N GLY A 116 -8.76 -22.41 -8.26
CA GLY A 116 -9.26 -21.07 -7.99
C GLY A 116 -9.03 -20.62 -6.55
N VAL A 117 -9.28 -21.50 -5.58
CA VAL A 117 -9.01 -21.21 -4.17
C VAL A 117 -7.52 -20.92 -3.95
N GLY A 118 -6.63 -21.74 -4.52
CA GLY A 118 -5.19 -21.53 -4.43
C GLY A 118 -4.75 -20.19 -5.04
N VAL A 119 -5.28 -19.86 -6.22
CA VAL A 119 -5.00 -18.58 -6.90
C VAL A 119 -5.46 -17.39 -6.06
N ARG A 120 -6.67 -17.44 -5.49
CA ARG A 120 -7.19 -16.38 -4.63
C ARG A 120 -6.34 -16.18 -3.36
N LEU A 121 -5.88 -17.27 -2.74
CA LEU A 121 -4.99 -17.18 -1.58
C LEU A 121 -3.63 -16.57 -1.91
N VAL A 122 -3.06 -16.90 -3.08
CA VAL A 122 -1.81 -16.30 -3.54
C VAL A 122 -1.99 -14.83 -3.91
N ALA A 123 -3.08 -14.50 -4.62
CA ALA A 123 -3.41 -13.12 -4.96
C ALA A 123 -3.60 -12.26 -3.71
N LEU A 124 -4.30 -12.78 -2.70
CA LEU A 124 -4.47 -12.13 -1.41
C LEU A 124 -3.13 -11.98 -0.66
N ALA A 125 -2.29 -13.01 -0.64
CA ALA A 125 -0.97 -12.97 0.01
C ALA A 125 -0.02 -11.96 -0.65
N LEU A 126 -0.12 -11.78 -1.96
CA LEU A 126 0.77 -10.95 -2.75
C LEU A 126 0.13 -9.64 -3.22
N ASN A 127 -1.05 -9.29 -2.71
CA ASN A 127 -1.91 -8.21 -3.22
C ASN A 127 -1.19 -6.84 -3.32
N MET A 128 -0.21 -6.57 -2.45
CA MET A 128 0.61 -5.35 -2.53
C MET A 128 1.47 -5.24 -3.80
N ILE A 129 1.88 -6.35 -4.39
CA ILE A 129 2.71 -6.35 -5.59
C ILE A 129 1.93 -5.82 -6.81
N PRO A 130 0.79 -6.40 -7.22
CA PRO A 130 0.01 -5.86 -8.33
C PRO A 130 -0.49 -4.45 -8.01
N TYR A 131 -0.91 -4.17 -6.78
CA TYR A 131 -1.32 -2.81 -6.38
C TYR A 131 -0.23 -1.76 -6.62
N LEU A 132 1.03 -2.08 -6.36
CA LEU A 132 2.16 -1.15 -6.60
C LEU A 132 2.36 -0.84 -8.09
N PHE A 133 2.17 -1.81 -8.97
CA PHE A 133 2.49 -1.68 -10.39
C PHE A 133 1.29 -1.33 -11.27
N ARG A 134 0.07 -1.72 -10.90
CA ARG A 134 -1.15 -1.49 -11.68
C ARG A 134 -1.34 -0.03 -12.09
N PRO A 135 -1.13 0.98 -11.23
CA PRO A 135 -1.28 2.37 -11.64
C PRO A 135 -0.34 2.76 -12.78
N ILE A 136 0.91 2.28 -12.75
CA ILE A 136 1.91 2.53 -13.80
C ILE A 136 1.56 1.78 -15.09
N LEU A 137 1.04 0.56 -14.97
CA LEU A 137 0.67 -0.25 -16.14
C LEU A 137 -0.56 0.31 -16.87
N LEU A 138 -1.53 0.86 -16.14
CA LEU A 138 -2.74 1.43 -16.72
C LEU A 138 -2.54 2.88 -17.22
N HIS A 139 -1.84 3.72 -16.45
CA HIS A 139 -1.77 5.16 -16.70
C HIS A 139 -0.39 5.67 -17.11
N GLY A 140 0.61 4.80 -17.14
CA GLY A 140 2.02 5.19 -17.32
C GLY A 140 2.59 5.88 -16.08
N PRO A 141 3.91 6.15 -16.03
CA PRO A 141 4.55 6.78 -14.89
C PRO A 141 4.05 8.22 -14.67
N PRO A 142 4.01 8.71 -13.42
CA PRO A 142 3.59 10.07 -13.14
C PRO A 142 4.57 11.08 -13.76
N PRO A 143 4.11 12.29 -14.11
CA PRO A 143 4.99 13.33 -14.63
C PRO A 143 6.06 13.71 -13.61
N VAL A 144 7.30 13.86 -14.08
CA VAL A 144 8.43 14.25 -13.23
C VAL A 144 8.24 15.69 -12.77
N SER A 145 8.18 15.89 -11.45
CA SER A 145 8.07 17.21 -10.82
C SER A 145 9.14 17.39 -9.75
N GLY A 146 9.39 18.64 -9.32
CA GLY A 146 10.35 18.93 -8.26
C GLY A 146 10.04 18.19 -6.95
N PHE A 147 8.76 18.05 -6.60
CA PHE A 147 8.33 17.27 -5.44
C PHE A 147 8.50 15.76 -5.65
N MET A 148 8.31 15.23 -6.86
CA MET A 148 8.61 13.81 -7.14
C MET A 148 10.10 13.53 -6.93
N LEU A 149 10.96 14.41 -7.42
CA LEU A 149 12.41 14.31 -7.22
C LEU A 149 12.78 14.44 -5.74
N LEU A 150 12.17 15.36 -5.01
CA LEU A 150 12.36 15.50 -3.57
C LEU A 150 11.94 14.23 -2.82
N ASN A 151 10.78 13.66 -3.16
CA ASN A 151 10.27 12.44 -2.55
C ASN A 151 11.26 11.27 -2.73
N VAL A 152 11.73 11.06 -3.97
CA VAL A 152 12.74 10.03 -4.26
C VAL A 152 14.05 10.30 -3.53
N ALA A 153 14.52 11.55 -3.49
CA ALA A 153 15.77 11.91 -2.81
C ALA A 153 15.69 11.67 -1.30
N LEU A 154 14.59 12.08 -0.65
CA LEU A 154 14.34 11.85 0.76
C LEU A 154 14.28 10.36 1.08
N GLN A 155 13.53 9.59 0.28
CA GLN A 155 13.43 8.15 0.47
C GLN A 155 14.79 7.47 0.29
N ALA A 156 15.54 7.80 -0.78
CA ALA A 156 16.85 7.20 -1.02
C ALA A 156 17.85 7.50 0.10
N ALA A 157 17.86 8.73 0.62
CA ALA A 157 18.69 9.10 1.77
C ALA A 157 18.28 8.32 3.03
N PHE A 158 16.98 8.18 3.27
CA PHE A 158 16.45 7.41 4.39
C PHE A 158 16.79 5.92 4.26
N ASP A 159 16.56 5.30 3.10
CA ASP A 159 16.83 3.89 2.85
C ASP A 159 18.31 3.57 3.01
N ALA A 160 19.20 4.46 2.56
CA ALA A 160 20.64 4.31 2.76
C ALA A 160 21.01 4.35 4.25
N ALA A 161 20.47 5.30 5.02
CA ALA A 161 20.69 5.37 6.46
C ALA A 161 20.08 4.16 7.18
N PHE A 162 18.87 3.76 6.80
CA PHE A 162 18.15 2.62 7.34
C PHE A 162 18.93 1.32 7.12
N LEU A 163 19.42 1.09 5.90
CA LEU A 163 20.23 -0.08 5.57
C LEU A 163 21.56 -0.07 6.33
N ALA A 164 22.20 1.10 6.49
CA ALA A 164 23.44 1.22 7.26
C ALA A 164 23.25 0.91 8.75
N ILE A 165 22.09 1.24 9.33
CA ILE A 165 21.81 1.09 10.76
C ILE A 165 21.21 -0.30 11.09
N LEU A 166 20.19 -0.73 10.33
CA LEU A 166 19.39 -1.94 10.63
C LEU A 166 19.74 -3.13 9.74
N GLY A 167 20.50 -2.91 8.67
CA GLY A 167 20.95 -3.94 7.75
C GLY A 167 19.80 -4.61 6.98
N LEU A 168 20.16 -5.66 6.26
CA LEU A 168 19.21 -6.51 5.55
C LEU A 168 18.09 -7.08 6.45
N PRO A 169 18.32 -7.45 7.73
CA PRO A 169 17.24 -7.91 8.59
C PRO A 169 16.12 -6.88 8.78
N GLY A 170 16.44 -5.59 8.91
CA GLY A 170 15.43 -4.53 8.98
C GLY A 170 14.63 -4.39 7.69
N VAL A 171 15.31 -4.50 6.54
CA VAL A 171 14.66 -4.47 5.21
C VAL A 171 13.71 -5.65 5.05
N LEU A 172 14.16 -6.88 5.37
CA LEU A 172 13.34 -8.08 5.27
C LEU A 172 12.14 -8.04 6.23
N TYR A 173 12.33 -7.53 7.45
CA TYR A 173 11.22 -7.34 8.38
C TYR A 173 10.18 -6.37 7.81
N THR A 174 10.63 -5.23 7.27
CA THR A 174 9.74 -4.21 6.70
C THR A 174 9.02 -4.72 5.45
N PHE A 175 9.72 -5.47 4.60
CA PHE A 175 9.13 -6.16 3.45
C PHE A 175 7.97 -7.08 3.88
N TRP A 176 8.16 -7.94 4.88
CA TRP A 176 7.09 -8.80 5.39
C TRP A 176 5.94 -8.02 6.00
N ALA A 177 6.24 -6.96 6.75
CA ALA A 177 5.22 -6.09 7.34
C ALA A 177 4.33 -5.45 6.27
N ILE A 178 4.92 -4.92 5.20
CA ILE A 178 4.19 -4.32 4.07
C ILE A 178 3.37 -5.37 3.33
N LEU A 179 3.96 -6.53 3.03
CA LEU A 179 3.28 -7.60 2.31
C LEU A 179 2.02 -8.06 3.05
N PHE A 180 2.09 -8.19 4.37
CA PHE A 180 0.92 -8.51 5.20
C PHE A 180 -0.06 -7.33 5.31
N ALA A 181 0.41 -6.10 5.46
CA ALA A 181 -0.43 -4.92 5.67
C ALA A 181 -1.49 -4.73 4.59
N GLY A 182 -1.19 -5.06 3.33
CA GLY A 182 -2.14 -5.00 2.22
C GLY A 182 -2.62 -6.36 1.72
N GLY A 183 -2.29 -7.45 2.42
CA GLY A 183 -2.57 -8.82 2.01
C GLY A 183 -3.28 -9.64 3.09
N LEU A 184 -2.68 -10.78 3.48
CA LEU A 184 -3.24 -11.70 4.49
C LEU A 184 -3.14 -11.13 5.93
N HIS A 185 -3.84 -10.05 6.23
CA HIS A 185 -3.92 -9.47 7.58
C HIS A 185 -5.29 -8.80 7.80
N PRO A 186 -5.90 -8.87 9.01
CA PRO A 186 -7.22 -8.28 9.26
C PRO A 186 -7.30 -6.77 8.97
N SER A 187 -6.22 -6.01 9.15
CA SER A 187 -6.21 -4.58 8.81
C SER A 187 -6.41 -4.31 7.33
N ALA A 188 -6.00 -5.24 6.46
CA ALA A 188 -6.16 -5.13 5.02
C ALA A 188 -7.60 -5.35 4.56
N ALA A 189 -8.51 -5.79 5.45
CA ALA A 189 -9.86 -6.19 5.06
C ALA A 189 -10.65 -5.05 4.39
N HIS A 190 -10.53 -3.81 4.90
CA HIS A 190 -11.19 -2.65 4.29
C HIS A 190 -10.66 -2.42 2.87
N PHE A 191 -9.34 -2.39 2.72
CA PHE A 191 -8.64 -2.22 1.46
C PHE A 191 -9.07 -3.31 0.45
N ILE A 192 -9.04 -4.58 0.83
CA ILE A 192 -9.47 -5.69 -0.02
C ILE A 192 -10.96 -5.59 -0.38
N SER A 193 -11.82 -5.15 0.54
CA SER A 193 -13.25 -5.04 0.27
C SER A 193 -13.60 -3.93 -0.72
N GLU A 194 -12.84 -2.84 -0.71
CA GLU A 194 -13.03 -1.68 -1.58
C GLU A 194 -12.44 -1.89 -2.97
N HIS A 195 -11.39 -2.71 -3.09
CA HIS A 195 -10.54 -2.78 -4.27
C HIS A 195 -10.79 -4.02 -5.13
N VAL A 196 -11.85 -4.80 -4.92
CA VAL A 196 -12.09 -6.11 -5.56
C VAL A 196 -13.60 -6.09 -5.97
N ALA A 197 -14.15 -6.82 -6.97
CA ALA A 197 -15.60 -6.86 -7.48
C ALA A 197 -16.61 -8.10 -7.13
N VAL A 198 -17.66 -8.11 -6.26
CA VAL A 198 -18.50 -9.24 -5.70
C VAL A 198 -19.69 -9.60 -6.57
N ASP A 199 -20.29 -8.67 -7.30
CA ASP A 199 -21.61 -8.91 -7.90
C ASP A 199 -21.56 -8.90 -9.44
N GLU A 200 -21.98 -10.03 -10.04
CA GLU A 200 -22.18 -10.17 -11.49
C GLU A 200 -23.14 -9.11 -12.07
N ARG A 201 -24.03 -8.54 -11.25
CA ARG A 201 -24.95 -7.47 -11.70
C ARG A 201 -24.26 -6.14 -12.01
N MET A 202 -23.09 -5.87 -11.44
CA MET A 202 -22.36 -4.59 -11.60
C MET A 202 -21.45 -4.55 -12.83
N LEU A 203 -21.03 -5.71 -13.35
CA LEU A 203 -20.36 -5.83 -14.65
C LEU A 203 -21.22 -5.28 -15.81
N SER A 204 -22.55 -5.22 -15.62
CA SER A 204 -23.47 -4.62 -16.59
C SER A 204 -23.51 -3.08 -16.59
N THR A 205 -22.98 -2.44 -15.53
CA THR A 205 -23.03 -0.97 -15.33
C THR A 205 -21.67 -0.28 -15.45
N GLY A 206 -20.56 -1.02 -15.54
CA GLY A 206 -19.21 -0.45 -15.69
C GLY A 206 -18.66 0.23 -14.43
N GLN A 207 -19.20 -0.10 -13.26
CA GLN A 207 -18.75 0.38 -11.95
C GLN A 207 -18.59 -0.82 -11.00
N ALA A 208 -17.38 -1.09 -10.53
CA ALA A 208 -17.02 -2.12 -9.58
C ALA A 208 -16.77 -1.47 -8.21
N THR A 209 -17.74 -1.58 -7.29
CA THR A 209 -17.63 -0.98 -5.93
C THR A 209 -17.83 -1.98 -4.78
N ALA A 210 -17.47 -3.26 -4.92
CA ALA A 210 -17.47 -4.32 -3.86
C ALA A 210 -16.85 -5.62 -4.43
N SER A 211 -16.10 -6.52 -3.69
CA SER A 211 -15.16 -7.74 -3.85
C SER A 211 -15.20 -8.99 -4.85
N SER A 212 -14.21 -9.22 -5.76
CA SER A 212 -14.03 -10.32 -6.78
C SER A 212 -13.39 -11.61 -6.29
N TYR A 213 -13.26 -11.72 -4.98
CA TYR A 213 -13.10 -13.00 -4.31
C TYR A 213 -14.51 -13.57 -4.07
N ASN A 214 -15.07 -14.30 -5.04
CA ASN A 214 -16.35 -15.02 -4.87
C ASN A 214 -16.21 -16.13 -3.82
N TRP A 215 -16.38 -15.78 -2.55
CA TRP A 215 -16.61 -16.69 -1.43
C TRP A 215 -18.00 -16.49 -0.83
#